data_AF-A0A1Q7X157-F1
#
_entry.id   AF-A0A1Q7X157-F1
#
_cell.length_a   1.000
_cell.length_b   1.000
_cell.length_c   1.000
_cell.angle_alpha   90.00
_cell.angle_beta   90.00
_cell.angle_gamma   90.00
#
_symmetry.space_group_name_H-M   'P 1'
#
loop_
_entity.id
_entity.type
_entity.pdbx_description
1 polymer ?
#
loop_
_entity_poly.entity_id
_entity_poly.type
_entity_poly.pdbx_seq_one_letter_code
_entity_poly.pdbx_strand_id
1 'polypeptide(L)'
;MDGERGQASIEVLAGIPALLLAGLIALQLLAAGYSLTLADGAAEAGAMALAAGRPAVPAVREALPGWARDRVAVDVHGGRLTVRLRPPSPIGALARRLELRSSVWVRRPAGG
;
A
#
# COMPACT_ATOMS: atom_id res chain seq x y z
N MET A 1 -1.84 45.94 -26.95
CA MET A 1 -2.92 45.22 -26.22
C MET A 1 -2.40 43.84 -25.84
N ASP A 2 -1.25 43.80 -25.14
CA ASP A 2 -0.40 42.60 -25.04
C ASP A 2 -0.18 42.16 -23.58
N GLY A 3 -0.42 43.06 -22.62
CA GLY A 3 -0.29 42.77 -21.19
C GLY A 3 -1.28 41.74 -20.66
N GLU A 4 -2.52 41.73 -21.17
CA GLU A 4 -3.57 40.80 -20.71
C GLU A 4 -3.28 39.35 -21.13
N ARG A 5 -2.72 39.13 -22.34
CA ARG A 5 -2.32 37.80 -22.81
C ARG A 5 -1.06 37.28 -22.11
N GLY A 6 -0.10 38.16 -21.82
CA GLY A 6 1.10 37.83 -21.05
C GLY A 6 0.79 37.45 -19.60
N GLN A 7 -0.10 38.21 -18.94
CA GLN A 7 -0.52 37.95 -17.57
C GLN A 7 -1.29 36.63 -17.43
N ALA A 8 -2.25 36.35 -18.34
CA ALA A 8 -2.98 35.10 -18.35
C ALA A 8 -2.06 33.87 -18.55
N SER A 9 -1.01 34.02 -19.36
CA SER A 9 -0.04 32.93 -19.61
C SER A 9 0.87 32.66 -18.39
N ILE A 10 1.26 33.71 -17.66
CA ILE A 10 2.06 33.61 -16.44
C ILE A 10 1.26 32.95 -15.32
N GLU A 11 -0.02 33.29 -15.20
CA GLU A 11 -0.91 32.74 -14.16
C GLU A 11 -1.10 31.22 -14.34
N VAL A 12 -1.29 30.76 -15.58
CA VAL A 12 -1.37 29.31 -15.88
C VAL A 12 -0.04 28.62 -15.58
N LEU A 13 1.09 29.20 -15.97
CA LEU A 13 2.42 28.64 -15.70
C LEU A 13 2.72 28.57 -14.20
N ALA A 14 2.28 29.57 -13.42
CA ALA A 14 2.36 29.57 -11.96
C ALA A 14 1.45 28.50 -11.31
N GLY A 15 0.38 28.09 -11.98
CA GLY A 15 -0.51 27.01 -11.52
C GLY A 15 0.03 25.60 -11.76
N ILE A 16 0.96 25.39 -12.71
CA ILE A 16 1.49 24.07 -13.05
C ILE A 16 2.11 23.35 -11.85
N PRO A 17 3.00 23.97 -11.03
CA PRO A 17 3.55 23.31 -9.86
C PRO A 17 2.48 22.87 -8.84
N ALA A 18 1.45 23.69 -8.62
CA ALA A 18 0.35 23.36 -7.71
C ALA A 18 -0.49 22.20 -8.25
N LEU A 19 -0.76 22.17 -9.55
CA LEU A 19 -1.47 21.07 -10.22
C LEU A 19 -0.68 19.77 -10.16
N LEU A 20 0.63 19.83 -10.42
CA LEU A 20 1.53 18.66 -10.31
C LEU A 20 1.58 18.14 -8.87
N LEU A 21 1.65 19.03 -7.88
CA LEU A 21 1.63 18.65 -6.46
C LEU A 21 0.29 17.99 -6.08
N ALA A 22 -0.84 18.57 -6.50
CA ALA A 22 -2.16 17.99 -6.29
C ALA A 22 -2.30 16.60 -6.94
N GLY A 23 -1.84 16.47 -8.19
CA GLY A 23 -1.80 15.19 -8.90
C GLY A 23 -0.94 14.16 -8.19
N LEU A 24 0.24 14.56 -7.70
CA LEU A 24 1.12 13.68 -6.92
C LEU A 24 0.44 13.21 -5.64
N ILE A 25 -0.21 14.12 -4.89
CA ILE A 25 -0.95 13.77 -3.67
C ILE A 25 -2.06 12.76 -3.98
N ALA A 26 -2.86 13.00 -5.02
CA ALA A 26 -3.92 12.09 -5.44
C ALA A 26 -3.34 10.70 -5.76
N LEU A 27 -2.29 10.62 -6.59
CA LEU A 27 -1.62 9.36 -6.92
C LEU A 27 -1.07 8.64 -5.68
N GLN A 28 -0.54 9.36 -4.70
CA GLN A 28 -0.07 8.77 -3.44
C GLN A 28 -1.21 8.18 -2.61
N LEU A 29 -2.36 8.85 -2.54
CA LEU A 29 -3.56 8.33 -1.85
C LEU A 29 -4.08 7.06 -2.54
N LEU A 30 -4.13 7.05 -3.88
CA LEU A 30 -4.51 5.86 -4.65
C LEU A 30 -3.54 4.71 -4.40
N ALA A 31 -2.23 4.96 -4.42
CA ALA A 31 -1.22 3.93 -4.16
C ALA A 31 -1.33 3.35 -2.73
N ALA A 32 -1.64 4.19 -1.74
CA ALA A 32 -1.87 3.75 -0.37
C ALA A 32 -3.14 2.90 -0.25
N GLY A 33 -4.25 3.34 -0.83
CA GLY A 33 -5.51 2.58 -0.87
C GLY A 33 -5.36 1.23 -1.57
N TYR A 34 -4.68 1.21 -2.72
CA TYR A 34 -4.39 -0.03 -3.44
C TYR A 34 -3.52 -1.01 -2.63
N SER A 35 -2.53 -0.47 -1.90
CA SER A 35 -1.69 -1.27 -1.00
C SER A 35 -2.50 -1.88 0.16
N LEU A 36 -3.54 -1.21 0.64
CA LEU A 36 -4.47 -1.77 1.63
C LEU A 36 -5.20 -2.99 1.09
N THR A 37 -5.79 -2.87 -0.10
CA THR A 37 -6.52 -3.98 -0.75
C THR A 37 -5.61 -5.17 -0.99
N LEU A 38 -4.35 -4.93 -1.40
CA LEU A 38 -3.36 -5.99 -1.56
C LEU A 38 -2.98 -6.66 -0.23
N ALA A 39 -2.77 -5.87 0.83
CA ALA A 39 -2.43 -6.39 2.14
C ALA A 39 -3.55 -7.26 2.73
N ASP A 40 -4.81 -6.88 2.50
CA ASP A 40 -5.98 -7.62 2.96
C ASP A 40 -6.11 -8.98 2.25
N GLY A 41 -6.07 -8.99 0.90
CA GLY A 41 -6.08 -10.24 0.14
C GLY A 41 -4.88 -11.14 0.44
N ALA A 42 -3.71 -10.56 0.69
CA ALA A 42 -2.54 -11.33 1.09
C ALA A 42 -2.67 -11.91 2.51
N ALA A 43 -3.28 -11.17 3.45
CA ALA A 43 -3.59 -11.69 4.78
C ALA A 43 -4.61 -12.83 4.72
N GLU A 44 -5.64 -12.72 3.88
CA GLU A 44 -6.61 -13.78 3.64
C GLU A 44 -5.93 -15.04 3.09
N ALA A 45 -5.07 -14.91 2.07
CA ALA A 45 -4.30 -16.02 1.52
C ALA A 45 -3.41 -16.70 2.58
N GLY A 46 -2.75 -15.91 3.43
CA GLY A 46 -1.96 -16.43 4.55
C GLY A 46 -2.81 -17.16 5.59
N ALA A 47 -4.01 -16.65 5.90
CA ALA A 47 -4.93 -17.29 6.83
C ALA A 47 -5.46 -18.63 6.28
N MET A 48 -5.83 -18.68 4.99
CA MET A 48 -6.23 -19.91 4.31
C MET A 48 -5.09 -20.94 4.29
N ALA A 49 -3.85 -20.51 4.05
CA ALA A 49 -2.70 -21.40 4.11
C ALA A 49 -2.53 -22.00 5.51
N LEU A 50 -2.61 -21.18 6.57
CA LEU A 50 -2.55 -21.68 7.96
C LEU A 50 -3.69 -22.66 8.27
N ALA A 51 -4.91 -22.38 7.82
CA ALA A 51 -6.05 -23.28 7.99
C ALA A 51 -5.84 -24.63 7.27
N ALA A 52 -5.13 -24.63 6.14
CA ALA A 52 -4.76 -25.82 5.38
C ALA A 52 -3.47 -26.50 5.88
N GLY A 53 -2.90 -26.07 7.01
CA GLY A 53 -1.65 -26.62 7.55
C GLY A 53 -0.38 -26.25 6.74
N ARG A 54 -0.47 -25.25 5.85
CA ARG A 54 0.62 -24.75 5.02
C ARG A 54 1.25 -23.49 5.62
N PRO A 55 2.53 -23.18 5.31
CA PRO A 55 3.19 -21.98 5.79
C PRO A 55 2.56 -20.70 5.21
N ALA A 56 2.31 -19.70 6.06
CA ALA A 56 1.66 -18.44 5.67
C ALA A 56 2.51 -17.53 4.78
N VAL A 57 3.81 -17.44 5.06
CA VAL A 57 4.73 -16.51 4.39
C VAL A 57 4.80 -16.70 2.86
N PRO A 58 4.98 -17.91 2.32
CA PRO A 58 4.97 -18.12 0.87
C PRO A 58 3.60 -17.80 0.25
N ALA A 59 2.50 -18.15 0.91
CA ALA A 59 1.15 -17.85 0.42
C ALA A 59 0.89 -16.33 0.33
N VAL A 60 1.33 -15.57 1.34
CA VAL A 60 1.27 -14.09 1.34
C VAL A 60 2.08 -13.52 0.18
N ARG A 61 3.30 -14.03 -0.06
CA ARG A 61 4.18 -13.55 -1.15
C ARG A 61 3.65 -13.89 -2.53
N GLU A 62 3.03 -15.06 -2.69
CA GLU A 62 2.42 -15.50 -3.96
C GLU A 62 1.19 -14.66 -4.32
N ALA A 63 0.40 -14.25 -3.32
CA ALA A 63 -0.77 -13.40 -3.50
C ALA A 63 -0.44 -11.95 -3.89
N LEU A 64 0.83 -11.54 -3.76
CA LEU A 64 1.27 -10.17 -4.04
C LEU A 64 1.85 -10.01 -5.45
N PRO A 65 1.62 -8.85 -6.10
CA PRO A 65 2.27 -8.52 -7.36
C PRO A 65 3.78 -8.38 -7.17
N GLY A 66 4.57 -8.62 -8.23
CA GLY A 66 6.03 -8.72 -8.17
C GLY A 66 6.73 -7.55 -7.44
N TRP A 67 6.27 -6.31 -7.65
CA TRP A 67 6.83 -5.12 -7.00
C TRP A 67 6.61 -5.07 -5.47
N ALA A 68 5.60 -5.77 -4.96
CA ALA A 68 5.18 -5.77 -3.56
C ALA A 68 5.80 -6.90 -2.74
N ARG A 69 6.31 -7.96 -3.39
CA ARG A 69 6.82 -9.17 -2.74
C ARG A 69 7.98 -8.93 -1.77
N ASP A 70 8.82 -7.95 -2.07
CA ASP A 70 9.96 -7.58 -1.22
C ASP A 70 9.65 -6.41 -0.28
N ARG A 71 8.41 -5.88 -0.32
CA ARG A 71 7.95 -4.74 0.49
C ARG A 71 6.91 -5.12 1.53
N VAL A 72 6.71 -6.42 1.74
CA VAL A 72 5.80 -6.98 2.72
C VAL A 72 6.56 -7.54 3.92
N ALA A 73 6.07 -7.26 5.12
CA ALA A 73 6.48 -7.92 6.36
C ALA A 73 5.32 -8.75 6.89
N VAL A 74 5.61 -10.00 7.23
CA VAL A 74 4.63 -10.97 7.75
C VAL A 74 5.09 -11.40 9.14
N ASP A 75 4.24 -11.25 10.13
CA ASP A 75 4.48 -11.72 11.50
C ASP A 75 3.33 -12.63 11.94
N VAL A 76 3.68 -13.79 12.49
CA VAL A 76 2.74 -14.79 12.99
C VAL A 76 3.03 -14.99 14.48
N HIS A 77 2.22 -14.41 15.34
CA HIS A 77 2.40 -14.48 16.80
C HIS A 77 1.09 -14.87 17.49
N GLY A 78 1.13 -15.94 18.29
CA GLY A 78 -0.01 -16.35 19.14
C GLY A 78 -1.33 -16.60 18.39
N GLY A 79 -1.28 -17.02 17.13
CA GLY A 79 -2.46 -17.19 16.27
C GLY A 79 -2.92 -15.91 15.56
N ARG A 80 -2.19 -14.80 15.66
CA ARG A 80 -2.46 -13.59 14.88
C ARG A 80 -1.51 -13.51 13.69
N LEU A 81 -2.06 -13.35 12.49
CA LEU A 81 -1.32 -13.03 11.28
C LEU A 81 -1.36 -11.51 11.07
N THR A 82 -0.20 -10.86 11.07
CA THR A 82 -0.05 -9.45 10.70
C THR A 82 0.62 -9.37 9.35
N VAL A 83 -0.01 -8.68 8.39
CA VAL A 83 0.60 -8.34 7.10
C VAL A 83 0.77 -6.82 7.04
N ARG A 84 2.01 -6.37 6.83
CA ARG A 84 2.35 -4.96 6.60
C ARG A 84 2.92 -4.80 5.21
N LEU A 85 2.29 -3.97 4.39
CA LEU A 85 2.77 -3.67 3.05
C LEU A 85 3.13 -2.18 2.95
N ARG A 86 4.30 -1.88 2.38
CA ARG A 86 4.75 -0.49 2.18
C ARG A 86 4.36 0.02 0.79
N PRO A 87 3.54 1.09 0.69
CA PRO A 87 3.16 1.65 -0.60
C PRO A 87 4.38 2.23 -1.34
N PRO A 88 4.36 2.22 -2.68
CA PRO A 88 5.39 2.90 -3.46
C PRO A 88 5.26 4.42 -3.30
N SER A 89 6.29 5.05 -2.74
CA SER A 89 6.35 6.51 -2.61
C SER A 89 7.67 7.06 -3.15
N PRO A 90 7.64 8.16 -3.93
CA PRO A 90 8.85 8.86 -4.35
C PRO A 90 9.53 9.58 -3.16
N ILE A 91 8.82 9.81 -2.06
CA ILE A 91 9.36 10.41 -0.84
C ILE A 91 9.31 9.37 0.28
N GLY A 92 10.46 8.75 0.60
CA GLY A 92 10.54 7.69 1.60
C GLY A 92 10.01 8.08 2.99
N ALA A 93 9.99 9.37 3.33
CA ALA A 93 9.38 9.88 4.56
C ALA A 93 7.84 9.80 4.57
N LEU A 94 7.18 9.96 3.42
CA LEU A 94 5.73 9.80 3.28
C LEU A 94 5.35 8.32 3.30
N ALA A 95 6.11 7.44 2.64
CA ALA A 95 5.89 5.98 2.73
C ALA A 95 5.89 5.47 4.19
N ARG A 96 6.79 6.00 5.03
CA ARG A 96 6.84 5.64 6.46
C ARG A 96 5.64 6.17 7.27
N ARG A 97 5.11 7.36 6.92
CA ARG A 97 3.93 7.92 7.59
C ARG A 97 2.60 7.31 7.12
N LEU A 98 2.58 6.69 5.94
CA LEU A 98 1.43 5.95 5.40
C LEU A 98 1.54 4.42 5.60
N GLU A 99 2.45 3.94 6.47
CA GLU A 99 2.53 2.51 6.78
C GLU A 99 1.25 2.09 7.55
N LEU A 100 0.29 1.55 6.82
CA LEU A 100 -0.99 1.08 7.34
C LEU A 100 -0.89 -0.40 7.68
N ARG A 101 -1.33 -0.76 8.89
CA ARG A 101 -1.22 -2.11 9.44
C ARG A 101 -2.60 -2.78 9.45
N SER A 102 -2.76 -3.92 8.78
CA SER A 102 -3.89 -4.82 9.00
C SER A 102 -3.45 -5.99 9.89
N SER A 103 -4.34 -6.48 10.75
CA SER A 103 -4.10 -7.66 11.58
C SER A 103 -5.33 -8.53 11.64
N VAL A 104 -5.19 -9.81 11.32
CA VAL A 104 -6.26 -10.81 11.36
C VAL A 104 -5.95 -11.85 12.44
N TRP A 105 -6.96 -12.19 13.24
CA TRP A 105 -6.88 -13.29 14.19
C TRP A 105 -7.24 -14.60 13.50
N VAL A 106 -6.35 -15.59 13.57
CA VAL A 106 -6.56 -16.94 13.07
C VAL A 106 -6.59 -17.88 14.27
N ARG A 107 -7.78 -18.39 14.61
CA ARG A 107 -7.92 -19.45 15.62
C ARG A 107 -7.28 -20.72 15.05
N ARG A 108 -6.30 -21.30 15.75
CA ARG A 108 -5.77 -22.63 15.42
C ARG A 108 -6.92 -23.65 15.44
N PRO A 109 -7.02 -24.57 14.47
CA PRO A 109 -7.92 -25.71 14.59
C PRO A 109 -7.56 -26.49 15.85
N ALA A 110 -8.56 -26.81 16.67
CA ALA A 110 -8.40 -27.68 17.81
C ALA A 110 -8.14 -29.11 17.30
N GLY A 111 -6.95 -29.63 17.57
CA GLY A 111 -6.64 -31.06 17.39
C GLY A 111 -5.78 -31.37 16.16
N GLY A 112 -4.63 -31.96 16.46
CA GLY A 112 -3.62 -32.51 15.55
C GLY A 112 -2.44 -32.95 16.39
#